data_AF-A0A3R8YMK2-F1
#
_entry.id   AF-A0A3R8YMK2-F1
#
_cell.length_a   1.000
_cell.length_b   1.000
_cell.length_c   1.000
_cell.angle_alpha   90.00
_cell.angle_beta   90.00
_cell.angle_gamma   90.00
#
_symmetry.space_group_name_H-M   'P 1'
#
loop_
_entity.id
_entity.type
_entity.pdbx_description
1 polymer ?
#
loop_
_entity_poly.entity_id
_entity_poly.type
_entity_poly.pdbx_seq_one_letter_code
_entity_poly.pdbx_strand_id
1 'polypeptide(L)'
;MVDIDVRRIDSDLPEASHCDQPVLVPRPQVLNTLLTRTLWSALPGKDAAQAFGLQVSGTREVKVAWTACTVGQFGPSLKTAPTDKAAGDPERTWVALATPNQLLMPWYGDTLLVLEPRASDQPARPSFACGQARLPAEKAICASPRLSSYDLSLSQAWRAAVQACEGDAACLNDARRDQTQWVATRNQCARDKDCLRQAMKTRLDALMTPAEE
;
A
#
# COMPACT_ATOMS: atom_id res chain seq x y z
N MET A 1 -6.78 -4.46 2.91
CA MET A 1 -7.76 -3.55 3.53
C MET A 1 -7.18 -3.11 4.86
N VAL A 2 -7.15 -1.80 5.09
CA VAL A 2 -6.77 -1.20 6.37
C VAL A 2 -8.05 -0.76 7.06
N ASP A 3 -8.25 -1.19 8.30
CA ASP A 3 -9.34 -0.76 9.17
C ASP A 3 -8.74 0.17 10.25
N ILE A 4 -9.28 1.37 10.37
CA ILE A 4 -8.76 2.42 11.24
C ILE A 4 -9.88 2.86 12.18
N ASP A 5 -9.77 2.47 13.44
CA ASP A 5 -10.63 2.89 14.54
C ASP A 5 -9.83 3.68 15.58
N VAL A 6 -10.54 4.45 16.41
CA VAL A 6 -9.92 5.22 17.51
C VAL A 6 -9.24 4.33 18.57
N ARG A 7 -9.55 3.03 18.61
CA ARG A 7 -8.96 2.06 19.54
C ARG A 7 -7.97 1.11 18.89
N ARG A 8 -8.09 0.88 17.57
CA ARG A 8 -7.30 -0.13 16.88
C ARG A 8 -7.06 0.23 15.42
N ILE A 9 -5.87 -0.04 14.93
CA ILE A 9 -5.56 -0.05 13.50
C ILE A 9 -5.19 -1.47 13.11
N ASP A 10 -5.91 -2.01 12.13
CA ASP A 10 -5.66 -3.34 11.57
C ASP A 10 -5.41 -3.29 10.10
N SER A 11 -4.63 -4.24 9.63
CA SER A 11 -4.58 -4.53 8.22
C SER A 11 -4.37 -6.00 7.94
N ASP A 12 -4.71 -6.41 6.72
CA ASP A 12 -4.40 -7.73 6.19
C ASP A 12 -3.17 -7.72 5.27
N LEU A 13 -2.34 -6.68 5.35
CA LEU A 13 -1.08 -6.54 4.60
C LEU A 13 -0.02 -7.56 5.08
N PRO A 14 1.04 -7.81 4.28
CA PRO A 14 2.13 -8.77 4.60
C PRO A 14 2.73 -8.62 5.99
N GLU A 15 3.00 -7.40 6.43
CA GLU A 15 3.83 -7.07 7.57
C GLU A 15 3.01 -6.64 8.80
N ALA A 16 3.68 -6.34 9.93
CA ALA A 16 3.06 -6.01 11.21
C ALA A 16 1.90 -5.00 11.07
N SER A 17 0.70 -5.48 11.37
CA SER A 17 -0.58 -4.84 11.03
C SER A 17 -1.59 -4.90 12.18
N HIS A 18 -1.11 -4.88 13.41
CA HIS A 18 -1.95 -4.82 14.62
C HIS A 18 -1.39 -3.74 15.53
N CYS A 19 -2.18 -2.68 15.70
CA CYS A 19 -1.83 -1.53 16.52
C CYS A 19 -2.99 -1.24 17.45
N ASP A 20 -2.81 -1.59 18.72
CA ASP A 20 -3.79 -1.30 19.75
C ASP A 20 -3.49 0.03 20.42
N GLN A 21 -4.56 0.79 20.66
CA GLN A 21 -4.54 2.13 21.25
C GLN A 21 -3.57 3.08 20.51
N PRO A 22 -3.88 3.41 19.24
CA PRO A 22 -3.04 4.31 18.46
C PRO A 22 -3.00 5.70 19.08
N VAL A 23 -1.80 6.24 19.25
CA VAL A 23 -1.56 7.61 19.70
C VAL A 23 -1.19 8.45 18.49
N LEU A 24 -2.05 9.42 18.16
CA LEU A 24 -1.87 10.33 17.03
C LEU A 24 -1.33 11.68 17.50
N VAL A 25 -0.22 12.11 16.92
CA VAL A 25 0.39 13.43 17.17
C VAL A 25 0.28 14.28 15.90
N PRO A 26 -0.68 15.20 15.80
CA PRO A 26 -0.88 16.01 14.60
C PRO A 26 0.28 16.98 14.37
N ARG A 27 0.87 16.94 13.18
CA ARG A 27 1.93 17.86 12.74
C ARG A 27 1.78 18.08 11.22
N PRO A 28 1.01 19.08 10.77
CA PRO A 28 0.91 19.39 9.34
C PRO A 28 2.28 19.57 8.69
N GLN A 29 2.42 19.11 7.45
CA GLN A 29 3.67 19.19 6.67
C GLN A 29 3.36 19.45 5.20
N VAL A 30 4.31 20.05 4.49
CA VAL A 30 4.30 20.07 3.02
C VAL A 30 4.54 18.64 2.51
N LEU A 31 3.72 18.18 1.57
CA LEU A 31 3.72 16.80 1.10
C LEU A 31 5.09 16.33 0.57
N ASN A 32 5.75 17.12 -0.29
CA ASN A 32 7.08 16.77 -0.80
C ASN A 32 8.13 16.71 0.30
N THR A 33 8.07 17.63 1.27
CA THR A 33 8.97 17.58 2.43
C THR A 33 8.77 16.31 3.24
N LEU A 34 7.52 15.89 3.45
CA LEU A 34 7.20 14.63 4.14
C LEU A 34 7.74 13.42 3.36
N LEU A 35 7.43 13.31 2.07
CA LEU A 35 7.80 12.16 1.23
C LEU A 35 9.32 12.04 1.08
N THR A 36 10.01 13.13 0.76
CA THR A 36 11.47 13.13 0.59
C THR A 36 12.20 12.82 1.89
N ARG A 37 11.70 13.29 3.04
CA ARG A 37 12.32 13.02 4.33
C ARG A 37 12.12 11.58 4.81
N THR A 38 11.01 10.95 4.44
CA THR A 38 10.58 9.69 5.08
C THR A 38 10.65 8.46 4.19
N LEU A 39 10.53 8.61 2.88
CA LEU A 39 10.44 7.49 1.94
C LEU A 39 11.51 7.53 0.87
N TRP A 40 11.80 8.69 0.28
CA TRP A 40 12.75 8.72 -0.83
C TRP A 40 13.64 9.96 -0.79
N SER A 41 14.83 9.80 -0.19
CA SER A 41 15.83 10.87 -0.11
C SER A 41 16.59 11.12 -1.41
N ALA A 42 16.56 10.18 -2.37
CA ALA A 42 17.34 10.20 -3.60
C ALA A 42 16.61 10.79 -4.84
N LEU A 43 15.47 11.47 -4.72
CA LEU A 43 14.75 12.02 -5.90
C LEU A 43 15.49 13.29 -6.35
N PRO A 44 16.21 13.29 -7.49
CA PRO A 44 16.93 14.48 -7.93
C PRO A 44 15.92 15.45 -8.56
N GLY A 45 15.69 16.60 -7.91
CA GLY A 45 14.99 17.75 -8.51
C GLY A 45 13.53 17.53 -8.96
N LYS A 46 12.87 16.44 -8.56
CA LYS A 46 11.50 16.10 -8.96
C LYS A 46 10.51 16.30 -7.82
N ASP A 47 9.28 16.63 -8.19
CA ASP A 47 8.12 16.62 -7.30
C ASP A 47 7.90 15.18 -6.78
N ALA A 48 8.12 14.96 -5.48
CA ALA A 48 8.03 13.63 -4.88
C ALA A 48 6.62 13.06 -4.98
N ALA A 49 5.59 13.88 -4.81
CA ALA A 49 4.22 13.46 -4.97
C ALA A 49 3.98 12.92 -6.39
N GLN A 50 4.52 13.60 -7.41
CA GLN A 50 4.44 13.12 -8.79
C GLN A 50 5.23 11.83 -9.02
N ALA A 51 6.41 11.68 -8.42
CA ALA A 51 7.20 10.46 -8.51
C ALA A 51 6.47 9.24 -7.93
N PHE A 52 5.69 9.43 -6.86
CA PHE A 52 4.79 8.42 -6.30
C PHE A 52 3.43 8.32 -7.04
N GLY A 53 3.26 9.00 -8.18
CA GLY A 53 2.05 8.95 -9.00
C GLY A 53 0.83 9.64 -8.38
N LEU A 54 1.02 10.44 -7.34
CA LEU A 54 -0.06 11.13 -6.64
C LEU A 54 -0.67 12.23 -7.51
N GLN A 55 -2.00 12.32 -7.50
CA GLN A 55 -2.77 13.36 -8.21
C GLN A 55 -3.00 14.61 -7.33
N VAL A 56 -2.09 14.89 -6.41
CA VAL A 56 -2.12 16.05 -5.51
C VAL A 56 -0.82 16.82 -5.64
N SER A 57 -0.90 18.15 -5.55
CA SER A 57 0.29 19.01 -5.63
C SER A 57 1.24 18.71 -4.46
N GLY A 58 2.51 18.45 -4.76
CA GLY A 58 3.52 18.16 -3.75
C GLY A 58 3.87 19.35 -2.84
N THR A 59 3.53 20.58 -3.22
CA THR A 59 3.72 21.78 -2.37
C THR A 59 2.55 22.03 -1.42
N ARG A 60 1.49 21.21 -1.48
CA ARG A 60 0.33 21.31 -0.60
C ARG A 60 0.70 20.93 0.83
N GLU A 61 0.21 21.72 1.79
CA GLU A 61 0.22 21.31 3.19
C GLU A 61 -0.87 20.26 3.44
N VAL A 62 -0.47 19.13 4.01
CA VAL A 62 -1.35 18.00 4.33
C VAL A 62 -1.44 17.80 5.83
N LYS A 63 -2.58 17.31 6.31
CA LYS A 63 -2.76 16.96 7.72
C LYS A 63 -2.04 15.64 7.99
N VAL A 64 -0.95 15.68 8.75
CA VAL A 64 -0.20 14.48 9.13
C VAL A 64 -0.45 14.17 10.60
N ALA A 65 -0.73 12.92 10.89
CA ALA A 65 -0.71 12.36 12.23
C ALA A 65 0.47 11.40 12.33
N TRP A 66 1.43 11.72 13.20
CA TRP A 66 2.48 10.77 13.59
C TRP A 66 1.85 9.76 14.54
N THR A 67 1.96 8.48 14.20
CA THR A 67 1.23 7.40 14.83
C THR A 67 2.21 6.48 15.55
N ALA A 68 1.98 6.30 16.85
CA ALA A 68 2.61 5.27 17.66
C ALA A 68 1.54 4.31 18.18
N CYS A 69 1.92 3.07 18.43
CA CYS A 69 1.02 2.04 18.98
C CYS A 69 1.42 1.78 20.43
N THR A 70 0.44 1.67 21.32
CA THR A 70 0.72 1.29 22.71
C THR A 70 1.11 -0.18 22.79
N VAL A 71 0.45 -1.02 21.98
CA VAL A 71 0.80 -2.43 21.78
C VAL A 71 0.80 -2.73 20.28
N GLY A 72 1.82 -3.48 19.85
CA GLY A 72 2.00 -3.87 18.46
C GLY A 72 2.64 -2.77 17.61
N GLN A 73 2.46 -2.88 16.30
CA GLN A 73 3.07 -2.00 15.31
C GLN A 73 2.18 -1.89 14.09
N PHE A 74 2.19 -0.72 13.47
CA PHE A 74 1.54 -0.46 12.19
C PHE A 74 2.49 0.26 11.25
N GLY A 75 2.85 -0.42 10.15
CA GLY A 75 3.82 0.10 9.18
C GLY A 75 5.25 0.19 9.72
N PRO A 76 6.18 0.75 8.92
CA PRO A 76 7.59 0.84 9.28
C PRO A 76 7.84 1.91 10.34
N SER A 77 8.79 1.64 11.21
CA SER A 77 9.32 2.60 12.19
C SER A 77 10.27 3.58 11.50
N LEU A 78 9.91 4.86 11.48
CA LEU A 78 10.66 5.87 10.75
C LEU A 78 11.67 6.57 11.65
N LYS A 79 12.97 6.40 11.36
CA LYS A 79 14.07 7.12 12.04
C LYS A 79 13.95 8.64 11.96
N THR A 80 13.23 9.13 10.96
CA THR A 80 13.01 10.56 10.72
C THR A 80 11.77 11.09 11.44
N ALA A 81 11.11 10.30 12.27
CA ALA A 81 9.99 10.75 13.08
C ALA A 81 10.39 11.90 14.04
N PRO A 82 9.47 12.83 14.35
CA PRO A 82 9.71 13.85 15.36
C PRO A 82 9.92 13.19 16.71
N THR A 83 11.03 13.52 17.36
CA THR A 83 11.37 12.95 18.66
C THR A 83 10.66 13.71 19.76
N ASP A 84 10.11 12.98 20.73
CA ASP A 84 9.57 13.56 21.96
C ASP A 84 10.36 13.02 23.15
N LYS A 85 11.34 13.81 23.59
CA LYS A 85 12.22 13.45 24.71
C LYS A 85 11.45 13.26 26.03
N ALA A 86 10.28 13.87 26.18
CA ALA A 86 9.45 13.72 27.38
C ALA A 86 8.67 12.39 27.40
N ALA A 87 8.42 11.80 26.22
CA ALA A 87 7.61 10.59 26.06
C ALA A 87 8.43 9.33 25.73
N GLY A 88 9.77 9.39 25.83
CA GLY A 88 10.65 8.24 25.57
C GLY A 88 10.85 7.89 24.09
N ASP A 89 10.53 8.81 23.17
CA ASP A 89 10.71 8.71 21.73
C ASP A 89 10.23 7.39 21.09
N PRO A 90 8.92 7.11 21.14
CA PRO A 90 8.38 5.86 20.62
C PRO A 90 8.58 5.78 19.10
N GLU A 91 8.83 4.57 18.60
CA GLU A 91 8.84 4.29 17.16
C GLU A 91 7.52 4.74 16.55
N ARG A 92 7.61 5.59 15.53
CA ARG A 92 6.45 6.23 14.89
C ARG A 92 6.47 5.98 13.40
N THR A 93 5.28 5.73 12.87
CA THR A 93 4.97 5.92 11.46
C THR A 93 4.16 7.20 11.28
N TRP A 94 3.72 7.53 10.07
CA TRP A 94 2.77 8.61 9.85
C TRP A 94 1.61 8.17 8.97
N VAL A 95 0.45 8.79 9.21
CA VAL A 95 -0.70 8.74 8.31
C VAL A 95 -1.04 10.18 7.95
N ALA A 96 -1.18 10.46 6.65
CA ALA A 96 -1.45 11.81 6.15
C ALA A 96 -2.74 11.85 5.34
N LEU A 97 -3.62 12.81 5.65
CA LEU A 97 -4.80 13.08 4.84
C LEU A 97 -4.43 14.07 3.73
N ALA A 98 -4.19 13.55 2.53
CA ALA A 98 -3.82 14.34 1.36
C ALA A 98 -5.02 15.05 0.73
N THR A 99 -6.17 14.37 0.69
CA THR A 99 -7.48 14.92 0.31
C THR A 99 -8.55 14.35 1.26
N PRO A 100 -9.80 14.87 1.28
CA PRO A 100 -10.87 14.30 2.10
C PRO A 100 -11.09 12.79 1.89
N ASN A 101 -10.75 12.26 0.71
CA ASN A 101 -10.92 10.85 0.35
C ASN A 101 -9.58 10.16 0.04
N GLN A 102 -8.46 10.67 0.53
CA GLN A 102 -7.16 10.05 0.28
C GLN A 102 -6.28 10.16 1.51
N LEU A 103 -6.02 9.01 2.12
CA LEU A 103 -5.05 8.81 3.18
C LEU A 103 -3.77 8.22 2.56
N LEU A 104 -2.64 8.73 2.99
CA LEU A 104 -1.31 8.30 2.60
C LEU A 104 -0.58 7.75 3.81
N MET A 105 0.18 6.69 3.64
CA MET A 105 1.07 6.20 4.69
C MET A 105 2.27 5.46 4.10
N PRO A 106 3.42 5.50 4.78
CA PRO A 106 4.60 4.79 4.33
C PRO A 106 4.44 3.29 4.58
N TRP A 107 5.07 2.50 3.74
CA TRP A 107 5.21 1.06 3.87
C TRP A 107 6.67 0.66 3.65
N TYR A 108 6.95 -0.63 3.75
CA TYR A 108 8.29 -1.17 3.58
C TYR A 108 8.79 -1.00 2.12
N GLY A 109 10.12 -0.99 1.93
CA GLY A 109 10.73 -0.90 0.60
C GLY A 109 10.37 0.37 -0.18
N ASP A 110 10.47 1.55 0.47
CA ASP A 110 10.13 2.87 -0.09
C ASP A 110 8.73 2.96 -0.72
N THR A 111 7.83 2.07 -0.32
CA THR A 111 6.46 2.03 -0.84
C THR A 111 5.57 3.04 -0.12
N LEU A 112 4.76 3.77 -0.89
CA LEU A 112 3.71 4.63 -0.36
C LEU A 112 2.34 3.96 -0.57
N LEU A 113 1.61 3.69 0.51
CA LEU A 113 0.22 3.25 0.39
C LEU A 113 -0.69 4.45 0.19
N VAL A 114 -1.56 4.33 -0.81
CA VAL A 114 -2.66 5.26 -1.07
C VAL A 114 -3.96 4.57 -0.69
N LEU A 115 -4.57 5.03 0.40
CA LEU A 115 -5.81 4.49 0.94
C LEU A 115 -6.96 5.44 0.59
N GLU A 116 -8.00 4.89 -0.03
CA GLU A 116 -9.23 5.61 -0.32
C GLU A 116 -10.35 5.08 0.59
N PRO A 117 -11.18 5.94 1.19
CA PRO A 117 -12.31 5.48 1.98
C PRO A 117 -13.26 4.70 1.06
N ARG A 118 -13.67 3.53 1.52
CA ARG A 118 -14.71 2.75 0.86
C ARG A 118 -16.04 3.05 1.53
N ALA A 119 -16.95 3.66 0.78
CA ALA A 119 -18.33 3.74 1.21
C ALA A 119 -18.91 2.32 1.27
N SER A 120 -19.67 2.02 2.32
CA SER A 120 -20.22 0.67 2.55
C SER A 120 -21.14 0.16 1.43
N ASP A 121 -21.65 1.05 0.59
CA ASP A 121 -22.53 0.80 -0.56
C ASP A 121 -21.79 0.60 -1.89
N GLN A 122 -20.48 0.87 -1.94
CA GLN A 122 -19.65 0.65 -3.12
C GLN A 122 -18.59 -0.43 -2.85
N PRO A 123 -18.93 -1.72 -3.04
CA PRO A 123 -17.97 -2.79 -2.83
C PRO A 123 -16.79 -2.63 -3.78
N ALA A 124 -15.58 -2.87 -3.27
CA ALA A 124 -14.37 -2.83 -4.07
C ALA A 124 -14.51 -3.73 -5.30
N ARG A 125 -14.05 -3.22 -6.45
CA ARG A 125 -14.04 -3.95 -7.71
C ARG A 125 -12.60 -4.35 -8.05
N PRO A 126 -12.39 -5.56 -8.56
CA PRO A 126 -11.06 -5.98 -9.00
C PRO A 126 -10.65 -5.19 -10.25
N SER A 127 -9.40 -5.36 -10.66
CA SER A 127 -8.82 -4.71 -11.84
C SER A 127 -9.40 -5.18 -13.18
N PHE A 128 -10.25 -6.21 -13.17
CA PHE A 128 -10.92 -6.77 -14.34
C PHE A 128 -12.45 -6.66 -14.24
N ALA A 129 -13.14 -6.75 -15.37
CA ALA A 129 -14.60 -6.66 -15.42
C ALA A 129 -15.24 -7.93 -14.88
N CYS A 130 -15.92 -7.85 -13.72
CA CYS A 130 -16.60 -8.99 -13.12
C CYS A 130 -17.66 -9.63 -14.01
N GLY A 131 -18.31 -8.87 -14.90
CA GLY A 131 -19.25 -9.42 -15.88
C GLY A 131 -18.59 -10.32 -16.95
N GLN A 132 -17.26 -10.27 -17.08
CA GLN A 132 -16.48 -11.06 -18.01
C GLN A 132 -15.71 -12.21 -17.32
N ALA A 133 -15.84 -12.36 -16.00
CA ALA A 133 -15.15 -13.39 -15.23
C ALA A 133 -15.61 -14.80 -15.63
N ARG A 134 -14.67 -15.62 -16.11
CA ARG A 134 -14.96 -16.99 -16.57
C ARG A 134 -14.44 -18.02 -15.58
N LEU A 135 -13.30 -17.76 -14.95
CA LEU A 135 -12.64 -18.71 -14.07
C LEU A 135 -13.27 -18.74 -12.66
N PRO A 136 -13.25 -19.88 -11.96
CA PRO A 136 -13.75 -19.97 -10.59
C PRO A 136 -13.06 -18.97 -9.64
N ALA A 137 -11.75 -18.76 -9.81
CA ALA A 137 -10.97 -17.78 -9.05
C ALA A 137 -11.42 -16.35 -9.28
N GLU A 138 -11.62 -15.95 -10.54
CA GLU A 138 -12.11 -14.60 -10.88
C GLU A 138 -13.49 -14.34 -10.28
N LYS A 139 -14.38 -15.33 -10.35
CA LYS A 139 -15.72 -15.23 -9.75
C LYS A 139 -15.65 -15.11 -8.22
N ALA A 140 -14.75 -15.85 -7.57
CA ALA A 140 -14.53 -15.75 -6.12
C ALA A 140 -13.95 -14.39 -5.72
N ILE A 141 -13.02 -13.84 -6.51
CA ILE A 141 -12.48 -12.50 -6.33
C ILE A 141 -13.61 -11.45 -6.43
N CYS A 142 -14.42 -11.52 -7.48
CA CYS A 142 -15.56 -10.61 -7.69
C CYS A 142 -16.63 -10.68 -6.59
N ALA A 143 -16.83 -11.87 -5.99
CA ALA A 143 -17.80 -12.06 -4.91
C ALA A 143 -17.28 -11.63 -3.53
N SER A 144 -16.04 -11.16 -3.42
CA SER A 144 -15.43 -10.73 -2.17
C SER A 144 -14.83 -9.34 -2.30
N PRO A 145 -15.37 -8.32 -1.59
CA PRO A 145 -14.77 -6.98 -1.57
C PRO A 145 -13.31 -6.99 -1.10
N ARG A 146 -12.96 -7.91 -0.19
CA ARG A 146 -11.59 -8.08 0.30
C ARG A 146 -10.66 -8.59 -0.81
N LEU A 147 -11.03 -9.68 -1.49
CA LEU A 147 -10.22 -10.21 -2.61
C LEU A 147 -10.17 -9.24 -3.79
N SER A 148 -11.27 -8.54 -4.07
CA SER A 148 -11.30 -7.49 -5.10
C SER A 148 -10.32 -6.35 -4.79
N SER A 149 -10.22 -5.95 -3.52
CA SER A 149 -9.22 -4.96 -3.07
C SER A 149 -7.80 -5.45 -3.28
N TYR A 150 -7.50 -6.71 -2.93
CA TYR A 150 -6.18 -7.30 -3.19
C TYR A 150 -5.84 -7.32 -4.67
N ASP A 151 -6.80 -7.67 -5.54
CA ASP A 151 -6.57 -7.73 -7.00
C ASP A 151 -6.25 -6.34 -7.56
N LEU A 152 -6.95 -5.31 -7.08
CA LEU A 152 -6.68 -3.93 -7.46
C LEU A 152 -5.28 -3.48 -6.99
N SER A 153 -4.90 -3.77 -5.74
CA SER A 153 -3.56 -3.46 -5.22
C SER A 153 -2.46 -4.16 -6.01
N LEU A 154 -2.63 -5.45 -6.32
CA LEU A 154 -1.70 -6.21 -7.14
C LEU A 154 -1.55 -5.65 -8.54
N SER A 155 -2.66 -5.23 -9.17
CA SER A 155 -2.63 -4.60 -10.49
C SER A 155 -1.84 -3.29 -10.50
N GLN A 156 -1.89 -2.51 -9.41
CA GLN A 156 -1.12 -1.27 -9.26
C GLN A 156 0.37 -1.57 -9.01
N ALA A 157 0.69 -2.48 -8.10
CA ALA A 157 2.06 -2.89 -7.82
C ALA A 157 2.75 -3.47 -9.07
N TRP A 158 2.03 -4.32 -9.81
CA TRP A 158 2.49 -4.86 -11.10
C TRP A 158 2.77 -3.75 -12.13
N ARG A 159 1.91 -2.72 -12.22
CA ARG A 159 2.15 -1.57 -13.11
C ARG A 159 3.40 -0.79 -12.73
N ALA A 160 3.64 -0.57 -11.44
CA ALA A 160 4.85 0.08 -10.97
C ALA A 160 6.10 -0.75 -11.29
N ALA A 161 6.07 -2.07 -11.07
CA ALA A 161 7.16 -2.98 -11.42
C ALA A 161 7.48 -2.96 -12.93
N VAL A 162 6.45 -2.93 -13.78
CA VAL A 162 6.63 -2.81 -15.24
C VAL A 162 7.22 -1.45 -15.64
N GLN A 163 6.79 -0.36 -14.99
CA GLN A 163 7.36 0.97 -15.22
C GLN A 163 8.83 1.05 -14.83
N ALA A 164 9.25 0.32 -13.79
CA ALA A 164 10.67 0.25 -13.40
C ALA A 164 11.55 -0.40 -14.48
N CYS A 165 10.99 -1.24 -15.36
CA CYS A 165 11.67 -1.83 -16.51
C CYS A 165 11.65 -0.93 -17.78
N GLU A 166 11.22 0.33 -17.70
CA GLU A 166 11.12 1.19 -18.90
C GLU A 166 12.47 1.33 -19.62
N GLY A 167 12.49 1.01 -20.91
CA GLY A 167 13.72 1.00 -21.73
C GLY A 167 14.48 -0.32 -21.75
N ASP A 168 14.12 -1.29 -20.89
CA ASP A 168 14.71 -2.64 -20.87
C ASP A 168 13.70 -3.71 -21.32
N ALA A 169 13.85 -4.16 -22.57
CA ALA A 169 12.96 -5.16 -23.16
C ALA A 169 13.09 -6.55 -22.51
N ALA A 170 14.27 -6.91 -21.98
CA ALA A 170 14.46 -8.19 -21.32
C ALA A 170 13.74 -8.21 -19.97
N CYS A 171 13.94 -7.16 -19.16
CA CYS A 171 13.22 -6.93 -17.89
C CYS A 171 11.70 -6.98 -18.10
N LEU A 172 11.17 -6.26 -19.10
CA LEU A 172 9.74 -6.25 -19.41
C LEU A 172 9.19 -7.64 -19.77
N ASN A 173 9.94 -8.43 -20.55
CA ASN A 173 9.52 -9.77 -20.95
C ASN A 173 9.54 -10.74 -19.77
N ASP A 174 10.57 -10.67 -18.93
CA ASP A 174 10.70 -11.49 -17.73
C ASP A 174 9.57 -11.20 -16.74
N ALA A 175 9.32 -9.93 -16.47
CA ALA A 175 8.24 -9.50 -15.61
C ALA A 175 6.88 -10.04 -16.12
N ARG A 176 6.60 -9.89 -17.43
CA ARG A 176 5.31 -10.35 -18.02
C ARG A 176 5.14 -11.86 -17.93
N ARG A 177 6.22 -12.61 -18.15
CA ARG A 177 6.22 -14.08 -18.02
C ARG A 177 5.91 -14.49 -16.58
N ASP A 178 6.63 -13.90 -15.63
CA ASP A 178 6.46 -14.16 -14.20
C ASP A 178 5.02 -13.86 -13.74
N GLN A 179 4.47 -12.69 -14.10
CA GLN A 179 3.08 -12.35 -13.78
C GLN A 179 2.07 -13.34 -14.39
N THR A 180 2.30 -13.81 -15.61
CA THR A 180 1.44 -14.80 -16.27
C THR A 180 1.46 -16.15 -15.53
N GLN A 181 2.65 -16.61 -15.13
CA GLN A 181 2.82 -17.83 -14.36
C GLN A 181 2.17 -17.73 -12.98
N TRP A 182 2.30 -16.58 -12.32
CA TRP A 182 1.64 -16.33 -11.04
C TRP A 182 0.11 -16.36 -11.17
N VAL A 183 -0.47 -15.74 -12.21
CA VAL A 183 -1.93 -15.78 -12.45
C VAL A 183 -2.41 -17.22 -12.61
N ALA A 184 -1.66 -18.06 -13.33
CA ALA A 184 -1.98 -19.48 -13.46
C ALA A 184 -1.97 -20.20 -12.09
N THR A 185 -0.96 -19.92 -11.25
CA THR A 185 -0.85 -20.45 -9.89
C THR A 185 -2.02 -20.02 -9.01
N ARG A 186 -2.36 -18.73 -8.98
CA ARG A 186 -3.53 -18.19 -8.28
C ARG A 186 -4.82 -18.91 -8.69
N ASN A 187 -4.99 -19.18 -9.99
CA ASN A 187 -6.20 -19.81 -10.50
C ASN A 187 -6.36 -21.28 -10.03
N GLN A 188 -5.29 -21.95 -9.59
CA GLN A 188 -5.37 -23.29 -9.00
C GLN A 188 -6.15 -23.31 -7.67
N CYS A 189 -6.24 -22.18 -6.95
CA CYS A 189 -7.07 -22.04 -5.75
C CYS A 189 -8.58 -22.18 -6.04
N ALA A 190 -9.01 -22.13 -7.30
CA ALA A 190 -10.42 -22.16 -7.70
C ALA A 190 -11.27 -21.17 -6.88
N ARG A 191 -12.20 -21.63 -6.03
CA ARG A 191 -13.06 -20.76 -5.20
C ARG A 191 -12.60 -20.61 -3.75
N ASP A 192 -11.48 -21.23 -3.37
CA ASP A 192 -10.96 -21.16 -2.02
C ASP A 192 -10.47 -19.73 -1.72
N LYS A 193 -11.21 -19.02 -0.88
CA LYS A 193 -10.94 -17.63 -0.54
C LYS A 193 -9.65 -17.47 0.26
N ASP A 194 -9.31 -18.42 1.11
CA ASP A 194 -8.11 -18.35 1.93
C ASP A 194 -6.86 -18.66 1.12
N CYS A 195 -6.94 -19.65 0.22
CA CYS A 195 -5.89 -19.91 -0.77
C CYS A 195 -5.67 -18.67 -1.65
N LEU A 196 -6.73 -18.08 -2.21
CA LEU A 196 -6.64 -16.86 -3.03
C LEU A 196 -6.03 -15.71 -2.24
N ARG A 197 -6.51 -15.45 -1.02
CA ARG A 197 -5.99 -14.39 -0.15
C ARG A 197 -4.50 -14.58 0.10
N GLN A 198 -4.06 -15.78 0.45
CA GLN A 198 -2.66 -16.06 0.73
C GLN A 198 -1.79 -15.89 -0.52
N ALA A 199 -2.21 -16.45 -1.65
CA ALA A 199 -1.48 -16.32 -2.92
C ALA A 199 -1.35 -14.86 -3.38
N MET A 200 -2.39 -14.06 -3.16
CA MET A 200 -2.41 -12.63 -3.49
C MET A 200 -1.56 -11.81 -2.53
N LYS A 201 -1.59 -12.12 -1.24
CA LYS A 201 -0.75 -11.48 -0.21
C LYS A 201 0.74 -11.71 -0.49
N THR A 202 1.14 -12.95 -0.73
CA THR A 202 2.53 -13.31 -1.08
C THR A 202 2.99 -12.63 -2.36
N ARG A 203 2.12 -12.52 -3.37
CA ARG A 203 2.49 -11.81 -4.60
C ARG A 203 2.69 -10.33 -4.39
N LEU A 204 1.85 -9.71 -3.57
CA LEU A 204 1.93 -8.28 -3.32
C LEU A 204 3.28 -7.97 -2.65
N ASP A 205 3.66 -8.79 -1.66
CA ASP A 205 4.96 -8.72 -0.98
C ASP A 205 6.16 -8.80 -1.97
N ALA A 206 6.12 -9.79 -2.87
CA ALA A 206 7.15 -9.97 -3.90
C ALA A 206 7.21 -8.82 -4.94
N LEU A 207 6.12 -8.09 -5.15
CA LEU A 207 6.07 -6.94 -6.06
C LEU A 207 6.46 -5.61 -5.39
N MET A 208 6.35 -5.53 -4.06
CA MET A 208 6.65 -4.31 -3.28
C MET A 208 8.08 -4.31 -2.72
N THR A 209 8.69 -5.49 -2.57
CA THR A 209 10.08 -5.59 -2.16
C THR A 209 10.98 -5.41 -3.39
N PRO A 210 11.92 -4.45 -3.40
CA PRO A 210 12.94 -4.38 -4.44
C PRO A 210 13.69 -5.72 -4.49
N ALA A 211 14.01 -6.22 -5.68
CA ALA A 211 14.87 -7.39 -5.79
C ALA A 211 16.19 -7.08 -5.06
N GLU A 212 16.50 -7.83 -3.99
CA GLU A 212 17.82 -7.78 -3.36
C GLU A 212 18.84 -8.28 -4.39
N GLU A 213 19.70 -7.39 -4.87
CA GLU A 213 20.93 -7.73 -5.61
C GLU A 213 22.04 -8.19 -4.65
#